data_AF-A0A354T7D6-F1
#
_entry.id   AF-A0A354T7D6-F1
#
_cell.length_a   1.000
_cell.length_b   1.000
_cell.length_c   1.000
_cell.angle_alpha   90.00
_cell.angle_beta   90.00
_cell.angle_gamma   90.00
#
_symmetry.space_group_name_H-M   'P 1'
#
loop_
_entity.id
_entity.type
_entity.pdbx_description
1 polymer ?
#
loop_
_entity_poly.entity_id
_entity_poly.type
_entity_poly.pdbx_seq_one_letter_code
_entity_poly.pdbx_strand_id
1 'polypeptide(L)'
;MKHLLILLFVFGGVCLAPIAAAREVQSHGLLFERWLSETFFGGYKPESHTQKWDIPAAANPDHGRVPVNPKAAKHGTPVGMGDALRQFEIDESFLLIVGFWEQATPTEKRWTNVQAVVVRPEIWKKLWFPVTLDDLKKLDSIIKDKSLALEEARSRAQAVKSRPPFTEAVIQVNPKIDSSQRRLQCSLRFDDFFKHLAPQASSAPQALPQVFGVPVPAAFESSPRKLGPP
;
A
#
# COMPACT_ATOMS: atom_id res chain seq x y z
N MET A 1 68.47 6.86 24.60
CA MET A 1 68.03 6.09 23.43
C MET A 1 66.52 6.26 23.32
N LYS A 2 65.99 7.34 22.73
CA LYS A 2 65.68 7.50 21.29
C LYS A 2 65.17 6.21 20.65
N HIS A 3 63.85 6.02 20.60
CA HIS A 3 63.17 5.57 19.38
C HIS A 3 61.79 6.22 19.30
N LEU A 4 61.67 7.05 18.27
CA LEU A 4 60.50 7.74 17.74
C LEU A 4 59.79 6.75 16.80
N LEU A 5 58.51 6.48 17.00
CA LEU A 5 57.69 5.75 16.03
C LEU A 5 56.55 6.67 15.56
N ILE A 6 56.67 7.12 14.33
CA ILE A 6 55.67 7.87 13.56
C ILE A 6 54.67 6.84 13.04
N LEU A 7 53.37 7.02 13.33
CA LEU A 7 52.30 6.27 12.70
C LEU A 7 51.36 7.26 12.00
N LEU A 8 51.29 7.09 10.67
CA LEU A 8 50.48 7.87 9.74
C LEU A 8 49.00 7.76 10.08
N PHE A 9 48.33 8.92 10.16
CA PHE A 9 46.87 9.01 10.10
C PHE A 9 46.41 8.82 8.65
N VAL A 10 45.76 7.69 8.37
CA VAL A 10 44.98 7.49 7.15
C VAL A 10 43.60 8.11 7.38
N PHE A 11 43.28 9.16 6.64
CA PHE A 11 41.94 9.78 6.62
C PHE A 11 40.93 8.76 6.07
N GLY A 12 40.08 8.23 6.95
CA GLY A 12 38.91 7.44 6.59
C GLY A 12 37.83 8.35 6.00
N GLY A 13 37.76 8.43 4.68
CA GLY A 13 36.64 9.05 3.97
C GLY A 13 35.39 8.20 4.11
N VAL A 14 34.54 8.50 5.09
CA VAL A 14 33.21 7.92 5.22
C VAL A 14 32.33 8.48 4.09
N CYS A 15 32.17 7.71 3.02
CA CYS A 15 31.14 7.96 2.02
C CYS A 15 29.77 7.68 2.65
N LEU A 16 29.10 8.72 3.12
CA LEU A 16 27.68 8.68 3.46
C LEU A 16 26.87 8.52 2.17
N ALA A 17 26.50 7.29 1.83
CA ALA A 17 25.55 7.03 0.77
C ALA A 17 24.17 7.61 1.15
N PRO A 18 23.47 8.33 0.26
CA PRO A 18 22.21 8.97 0.59
C PRO A 18 21.07 7.94 0.65
N ILE A 19 20.48 7.79 1.85
CA ILE A 19 19.32 6.92 2.18
C ILE A 19 17.99 7.56 1.68
N ALA A 20 17.97 8.19 0.51
CA ALA A 20 16.86 9.06 0.12
C ALA A 20 15.78 8.41 -0.77
N ALA A 21 15.99 7.23 -1.34
CA ALA A 21 15.10 6.69 -2.37
C ALA A 21 13.80 6.05 -1.84
N ALA A 22 13.73 5.67 -0.57
CA ALA A 22 12.58 4.93 -0.03
C ALA A 22 11.45 5.81 0.54
N ARG A 23 11.68 7.12 0.73
CA ARG A 23 10.79 8.02 1.48
C ARG A 23 9.68 8.67 0.63
N GLU A 24 9.87 8.73 -0.68
CA GLU A 24 9.07 9.54 -1.61
C GLU A 24 7.79 8.84 -2.10
N VAL A 25 7.78 7.50 -2.15
CA VAL A 25 6.61 6.72 -2.62
C VAL A 25 5.47 6.71 -1.58
N GLN A 26 5.78 6.95 -0.30
CA GLN A 26 4.81 6.88 0.80
C GLN A 26 4.22 8.23 1.23
N SER A 27 4.82 9.38 0.87
CA SER A 27 4.36 10.70 1.37
C SER A 27 2.92 11.04 0.98
N HIS A 28 2.47 10.62 -0.21
CA HIS A 28 1.16 11.00 -0.76
C HIS A 28 0.00 10.20 -0.17
N GLY A 29 0.20 8.89 0.04
CA GLY A 29 -0.73 8.06 0.80
C GLY A 29 -0.91 8.64 2.20
N LEU A 30 0.20 9.03 2.83
CA LEU A 30 0.20 9.68 4.15
C LEU A 30 -0.53 11.04 4.16
N LEU A 31 -0.46 11.84 3.08
CA LEU A 31 -1.21 13.10 3.00
C LEU A 31 -2.72 12.87 2.87
N PHE A 32 -3.14 11.90 2.05
CA PHE A 32 -4.54 11.53 1.92
C PHE A 32 -5.10 10.96 3.22
N GLU A 33 -4.37 10.02 3.83
CA GLU A 33 -4.69 9.41 5.12
C GLU A 33 -4.78 10.47 6.22
N ARG A 34 -3.84 11.43 6.26
CA ARG A 34 -3.86 12.54 7.22
C ARG A 34 -5.08 13.43 7.01
N TRP A 35 -5.35 13.86 5.77
CA TRP A 35 -6.49 14.69 5.47
C TRP A 35 -7.81 14.02 5.89
N LEU A 36 -7.97 12.73 5.57
CA LEU A 36 -9.13 11.95 6.00
C LEU A 36 -9.25 11.91 7.53
N SER A 37 -8.14 11.60 8.21
CA SER A 37 -8.09 11.54 9.67
C SER A 37 -8.49 12.86 10.32
N GLU A 38 -7.88 13.97 9.89
CA GLU A 38 -8.14 15.32 10.40
C GLU A 38 -9.57 15.80 10.10
N THR A 39 -10.11 15.43 8.94
CA THR A 39 -11.43 15.93 8.48
C THR A 39 -12.60 15.14 9.06
N PHE A 40 -12.48 13.82 9.17
CA PHE A 40 -13.62 12.94 9.48
C PHE A 40 -13.46 12.08 10.73
N PHE A 41 -12.23 11.92 11.24
CA PHE A 41 -11.94 10.92 12.28
C PHE A 41 -11.22 11.52 13.48
N GLY A 42 -11.51 12.78 13.79
CA GLY A 42 -11.01 13.49 14.97
C GLY A 42 -9.48 13.65 15.02
N GLY A 43 -8.80 13.57 13.88
CA GLY A 43 -7.34 13.61 13.81
C GLY A 43 -6.67 12.36 14.40
N TYR A 44 -7.35 11.21 14.39
CA TYR A 44 -6.83 9.94 14.89
C TYR A 44 -5.41 9.64 14.37
N LYS A 45 -4.52 9.25 15.29
CA LYS A 45 -3.15 8.81 14.97
C LYS A 45 -3.00 7.36 15.41
N PRO A 46 -2.57 6.46 14.50
CA PRO A 46 -2.22 5.09 14.85
C PRO A 46 -1.22 5.03 16.00
N GLU A 47 -1.47 4.18 16.98
CA GLU A 47 -0.50 3.93 18.07
C GLU A 47 0.72 3.16 17.54
N SER A 48 0.49 2.31 16.54
CA SER A 48 1.54 1.54 15.86
C SER A 48 1.18 1.33 14.40
N HIS A 49 2.20 1.28 13.55
CA HIS A 49 2.08 0.85 12.15
C HIS A 49 1.68 -0.63 12.00
N THR A 50 1.69 -1.41 13.08
CA THR A 50 1.28 -2.82 13.10
C THR A 50 -0.15 -3.04 13.53
N GLN A 51 -0.87 -2.01 13.98
CA GLN A 51 -2.25 -2.15 14.42
C GLN A 51 -3.15 -2.65 13.28
N LYS A 52 -4.26 -3.33 13.62
CA LYS A 52 -5.13 -4.03 12.66
C LYS A 52 -5.67 -3.10 11.57
N TRP A 53 -6.14 -1.92 11.98
CA TRP A 53 -6.86 -0.95 11.14
C TRP A 53 -6.17 0.40 11.16
N ASP A 54 -6.12 1.08 10.01
CA ASP A 54 -5.56 2.42 9.91
C ASP A 54 -6.34 3.40 10.81
N ILE A 55 -7.67 3.28 10.86
CA ILE A 55 -8.55 3.96 11.81
C ILE A 55 -9.53 2.93 12.40
N PRO A 56 -9.55 2.70 13.73
CA PRO A 56 -10.45 1.74 14.35
C PRO A 56 -11.90 2.25 14.37
N ALA A 57 -12.87 1.34 14.51
CA ALA A 57 -14.30 1.65 14.61
C ALA A 57 -14.63 2.71 15.67
N ALA A 58 -13.93 2.69 16.81
CA ALA A 58 -14.12 3.66 17.88
C ALA A 58 -13.77 5.11 17.48
N ALA A 59 -12.87 5.28 16.52
CA ALA A 59 -12.48 6.58 15.96
C ALA A 59 -13.36 7.00 14.76
N ASN A 60 -14.38 6.21 14.42
CA ASN A 60 -15.35 6.49 13.36
C ASN A 60 -16.80 6.50 13.89
N PRO A 61 -17.18 7.44 14.77
CA PRO A 61 -18.53 7.50 15.32
C PRO A 61 -19.59 7.85 14.28
N ASP A 62 -19.24 8.61 13.24
CA ASP A 62 -20.19 9.27 12.33
C ASP A 62 -20.38 8.55 10.99
N HIS A 63 -19.52 7.60 10.64
CA HIS A 63 -19.60 6.86 9.38
C HIS A 63 -19.72 5.35 9.61
N GLY A 64 -20.72 4.97 10.42
CA GLY A 64 -21.17 3.59 10.58
C GLY A 64 -20.49 2.79 11.69
N ARG A 65 -19.58 3.38 12.48
CA ARG A 65 -18.85 2.69 13.56
C ARG A 65 -18.18 1.40 13.11
N VAL A 66 -17.66 1.43 11.88
CA VAL A 66 -16.83 0.37 11.31
C VAL A 66 -15.39 0.86 11.18
N PRO A 67 -14.40 -0.03 11.22
CA PRO A 67 -13.01 0.35 10.95
C PRO A 67 -12.85 0.96 9.56
N VAL A 68 -11.88 1.85 9.38
CA VAL A 68 -11.60 2.52 8.11
C VAL A 68 -10.21 2.16 7.63
N ASN A 69 -10.12 1.90 6.33
CA ASN A 69 -8.90 1.56 5.63
C ASN A 69 -8.75 2.54 4.45
N PRO A 70 -8.06 3.67 4.65
CA PRO A 70 -7.76 4.59 3.56
C PRO A 70 -6.70 4.03 2.62
N LYS A 71 -6.83 4.34 1.34
CA LYS A 71 -5.86 3.99 0.30
C LYS A 71 -5.72 5.11 -0.72
N ALA A 72 -4.52 5.23 -1.28
CA ALA A 72 -4.23 6.11 -2.40
C ALA A 72 -3.57 5.31 -3.52
N ALA A 73 -4.07 5.45 -4.74
CA ALA A 73 -3.53 4.78 -5.92
C ALA A 73 -3.47 5.74 -7.12
N LYS A 74 -2.59 5.48 -8.08
CA LYS A 74 -2.64 6.20 -9.35
C LYS A 74 -3.92 5.76 -10.09
N HIS A 75 -4.61 6.70 -10.73
CA HIS A 75 -5.79 6.41 -11.54
C HIS A 75 -5.46 5.34 -12.60
N GLY A 76 -6.33 4.34 -12.74
CA GLY A 76 -6.13 3.22 -13.66
C GLY A 76 -5.12 2.17 -13.19
N THR A 77 -4.58 2.29 -11.97
CA THR A 77 -3.63 1.31 -11.42
C THR A 77 -4.22 0.54 -10.23
N PRO A 78 -3.69 -0.66 -9.90
CA PRO A 78 -4.17 -1.43 -8.76
C PRO A 78 -4.06 -0.68 -7.43
N VAL A 79 -5.05 -0.89 -6.57
CA VAL A 79 -5.07 -0.41 -5.19
C VAL A 79 -4.28 -1.39 -4.33
N GLY A 80 -3.15 -0.95 -3.78
CA GLY A 80 -2.34 -1.78 -2.88
C GLY A 80 -3.00 -1.91 -1.50
N MET A 81 -3.19 -3.13 -1.00
CA MET A 81 -3.96 -3.38 0.23
C MET A 81 -3.09 -3.76 1.44
N GLY A 82 -1.77 -3.82 1.28
CA GLY A 82 -0.85 -4.18 2.36
C GLY A 82 -0.63 -5.69 2.47
N ASP A 83 -0.44 -6.19 3.69
CA ASP A 83 -0.11 -7.60 3.98
C ASP A 83 -1.27 -8.55 3.60
N ALA A 84 -0.98 -9.59 2.81
CA ALA A 84 -2.03 -10.46 2.28
C ALA A 84 -2.71 -11.33 3.35
N LEU A 85 -1.97 -11.83 4.34
CA LEU A 85 -2.54 -12.68 5.38
C LEU A 85 -3.50 -11.87 6.25
N ARG A 86 -3.07 -10.68 6.68
CA ARG A 86 -3.91 -9.77 7.46
C ARG A 86 -5.17 -9.35 6.70
N GLN A 87 -5.05 -9.11 5.40
CA GLN A 87 -6.21 -8.77 4.57
C GLN A 87 -7.14 -9.98 4.37
N PHE A 88 -6.62 -11.19 4.22
CA PHE A 88 -7.42 -12.41 4.09
C PHE A 88 -8.26 -12.70 5.35
N GLU A 89 -7.70 -12.42 6.54
CA GLU A 89 -8.34 -12.67 7.83
C GLU A 89 -9.44 -11.66 8.21
N ILE A 90 -9.69 -10.65 7.39
CA ILE A 90 -10.77 -9.69 7.67
C ILE A 90 -12.13 -10.39 7.59
N ASP A 91 -12.81 -10.43 8.72
CA ASP A 91 -14.11 -11.08 8.94
C ASP A 91 -15.20 -10.11 9.43
N GLU A 92 -14.89 -8.82 9.51
CA GLU A 92 -15.80 -7.74 9.89
C GLU A 92 -16.02 -6.74 8.74
N SER A 93 -17.13 -5.99 8.78
CA SER A 93 -17.36 -4.91 7.82
C SER A 93 -16.37 -3.77 8.06
N PHE A 94 -15.90 -3.14 7.00
CA PHE A 94 -15.02 -1.98 7.09
C PHE A 94 -15.31 -0.98 5.99
N LEU A 95 -14.91 0.27 6.21
CA LEU A 95 -15.00 1.36 5.25
C LEU A 95 -13.68 1.47 4.49
N LEU A 96 -13.69 1.17 3.20
CA LEU A 96 -12.56 1.37 2.31
C LEU A 96 -12.72 2.73 1.61
N ILE A 97 -11.79 3.66 1.86
CA ILE A 97 -11.78 4.97 1.20
C ILE A 97 -10.58 5.02 0.26
N VAL A 98 -10.83 5.05 -1.05
CA VAL A 98 -9.76 5.05 -2.06
C VAL A 98 -9.75 6.37 -2.81
N GLY A 99 -8.63 7.09 -2.71
CA GLY A 99 -8.32 8.23 -3.58
C GLY A 99 -7.49 7.80 -4.79
N PHE A 100 -7.93 8.19 -5.98
CA PHE A 100 -7.21 7.99 -7.23
C PHE A 100 -6.60 9.29 -7.73
N TRP A 101 -5.28 9.32 -7.90
CA TRP A 101 -4.55 10.51 -8.35
C TRP A 101 -3.93 10.33 -9.72
N GLU A 102 -3.66 11.43 -10.41
CA GLU A 102 -2.78 11.46 -11.58
C GLU A 102 -1.62 12.41 -11.36
N GLN A 103 -0.53 12.21 -12.11
CA GLN A 103 0.60 13.14 -12.12
C GLN A 103 0.28 14.22 -13.15
N ALA A 104 -0.07 15.43 -12.69
CA ALA A 104 -0.44 16.55 -13.56
C ALA A 104 0.81 17.25 -14.13
N THR A 105 1.82 17.44 -13.29
CA THR A 105 3.14 17.98 -13.66
C THR A 105 4.23 17.16 -12.96
N PRO A 106 5.54 17.32 -13.24
CA PRO A 106 6.59 16.60 -12.53
C PRO A 106 6.57 16.74 -10.99
N THR A 107 5.97 17.82 -10.47
CA THR A 107 5.89 18.13 -9.04
C THR A 107 4.47 18.16 -8.50
N GLU A 108 3.45 18.03 -9.34
CA GLU A 108 2.06 18.15 -8.93
C GLU A 108 1.27 16.88 -9.21
N LYS A 109 0.50 16.46 -8.22
CA LYS A 109 -0.50 15.41 -8.33
C LYS A 109 -1.88 15.99 -8.05
N ARG A 110 -2.85 15.47 -8.78
CA ARG A 110 -4.26 15.87 -8.68
C ARG A 110 -5.12 14.66 -8.37
N TRP A 111 -6.06 14.79 -7.44
CA TRP A 111 -7.11 13.77 -7.27
C TRP A 111 -8.05 13.81 -8.46
N THR A 112 -8.34 12.64 -8.98
CA THR A 112 -9.19 12.45 -10.16
C THR A 112 -10.46 11.72 -9.79
N ASN A 113 -10.47 10.88 -8.77
CA ASN A 113 -11.67 10.16 -8.33
C ASN A 113 -11.47 9.75 -6.88
N VAL A 114 -12.53 9.73 -6.08
CA VAL A 114 -12.50 9.20 -4.72
C VAL A 114 -13.77 8.40 -4.46
N GLN A 115 -13.63 7.24 -3.82
CA GLN A 115 -14.74 6.37 -3.45
C GLN A 115 -14.63 5.96 -1.99
N ALA A 116 -15.74 6.06 -1.25
CA ALA A 116 -15.87 5.55 0.11
C ALA A 116 -16.93 4.44 0.11
N VAL A 117 -16.49 3.20 0.32
CA VAL A 117 -17.35 2.01 0.21
C VAL A 117 -17.31 1.17 1.47
N VAL A 118 -18.48 0.79 1.97
CA VAL A 118 -18.58 -0.20 3.05
C VAL A 118 -18.44 -1.59 2.44
N VAL A 119 -17.34 -2.26 2.78
CA VAL A 119 -17.04 -3.61 2.34
C VAL A 119 -17.54 -4.59 3.40
N ARG A 120 -18.46 -5.48 3.01
CA ARG A 120 -18.97 -6.54 3.88
C ARG A 120 -18.09 -7.79 3.79
N PRO A 121 -17.99 -8.61 4.86
CA PRO A 121 -17.16 -9.81 4.88
C PRO A 121 -17.46 -10.79 3.73
N GLU A 122 -18.72 -10.91 3.32
CA GLU A 122 -19.12 -11.85 2.27
C GLU A 122 -18.59 -11.44 0.90
N ILE A 123 -18.59 -10.13 0.62
CA ILE A 123 -18.00 -9.60 -0.61
C ILE A 123 -16.48 -9.76 -0.55
N TRP A 124 -15.87 -9.41 0.57
CA TRP A 124 -14.42 -9.50 0.75
C TRP A 124 -13.89 -10.92 0.55
N LYS A 125 -14.54 -11.92 1.16
CA LYS A 125 -14.21 -13.35 0.99
C LYS A 125 -14.35 -13.82 -0.45
N LYS A 126 -15.36 -13.33 -1.19
CA LYS A 126 -15.54 -13.64 -2.62
C LYS A 126 -14.38 -13.13 -3.49
N LEU A 127 -13.73 -12.03 -3.11
CA LEU A 127 -12.58 -11.52 -3.87
C LEU A 127 -11.33 -12.40 -3.72
N TRP A 128 -11.22 -13.13 -2.61
CA TRP A 128 -10.13 -14.07 -2.36
C TRP A 128 -10.37 -15.45 -2.97
N PHE A 129 -11.62 -15.88 -3.11
CA PHE A 129 -11.94 -17.20 -3.66
C PHE A 129 -11.32 -17.38 -5.08
N PRO A 130 -10.67 -18.52 -5.38
CA PRO A 130 -10.60 -19.76 -4.58
C PRO A 130 -9.36 -19.90 -3.67
N VAL A 131 -8.60 -18.83 -3.42
CA VAL A 131 -7.42 -18.87 -2.55
C VAL A 131 -7.82 -19.21 -1.11
N THR A 132 -7.09 -20.13 -0.49
CA THR A 132 -7.24 -20.50 0.93
C THR A 132 -6.15 -19.88 1.79
N LEU A 133 -6.32 -19.94 3.12
CA LEU A 133 -5.29 -19.51 4.07
C LEU A 133 -4.01 -20.34 3.92
N ASP A 134 -4.13 -21.64 3.63
CA ASP A 134 -2.98 -22.53 3.48
C ASP A 134 -2.19 -22.22 2.20
N ASP A 135 -2.87 -21.83 1.12
CA ASP A 135 -2.20 -21.35 -0.09
C ASP A 135 -1.35 -20.11 0.21
N LEU A 136 -1.91 -19.14 0.95
CA LEU A 136 -1.20 -17.92 1.35
C LEU A 136 -0.01 -18.22 2.26
N LYS A 137 -0.19 -19.08 3.27
CA LYS A 137 0.89 -19.48 4.19
C LYS A 137 2.01 -20.21 3.45
N LYS A 138 1.69 -21.06 2.47
CA LYS A 138 2.68 -21.74 1.63
C LYS A 138 3.48 -20.75 0.77
N LEU A 139 2.83 -19.76 0.19
CA LEU A 139 3.53 -18.72 -0.58
C LEU A 139 4.39 -17.82 0.34
N ASP A 140 3.85 -17.43 1.50
CA ASP A 140 4.55 -16.60 2.47
C ASP A 140 5.79 -17.28 3.06
N SER A 141 5.74 -18.61 3.29
CA SER A 141 6.92 -19.36 3.77
C SER A 141 8.05 -19.36 2.74
N ILE A 142 7.75 -19.53 1.45
CA ILE A 142 8.74 -19.43 0.36
C ILE A 142 9.38 -18.03 0.33
N ILE A 143 8.56 -16.98 0.49
CA ILE A 143 9.03 -15.59 0.50
C ILE A 143 9.97 -15.34 1.67
N LYS A 144 9.61 -15.83 2.86
CA LYS A 144 10.32 -15.60 4.11
C LYS A 144 11.52 -16.52 4.33
N ASP A 145 11.71 -17.55 3.50
CA ASP A 145 12.84 -18.47 3.60
C ASP A 145 14.17 -17.77 3.28
N LYS A 146 14.90 -17.40 4.34
CA LYS A 146 16.21 -16.72 4.25
C LYS A 146 17.35 -17.64 3.82
N SER A 147 17.14 -18.96 3.77
CA SER A 147 18.14 -19.90 3.26
C SER A 147 18.26 -19.80 1.73
N LEU A 148 17.20 -19.37 1.04
CA LEU A 148 17.20 -19.18 -0.40
C LEU A 148 17.89 -17.88 -0.82
N ALA A 149 18.66 -17.96 -1.92
CA ALA A 149 19.12 -16.77 -2.64
C ALA A 149 17.91 -15.95 -3.14
N LEU A 150 18.08 -14.62 -3.27
CA LEU A 150 16.97 -13.72 -3.63
C LEU A 150 16.30 -14.08 -4.96
N GLU A 151 17.10 -14.38 -6.00
CA GLU A 151 16.55 -14.76 -7.31
C GLU A 151 15.81 -16.10 -7.27
N GLU A 152 16.32 -17.04 -6.48
CA GLU A 152 15.66 -18.33 -6.29
C GLU A 152 14.31 -18.17 -5.58
N ALA A 153 14.27 -17.38 -4.51
CA ALA A 153 13.04 -17.06 -3.80
C ALA A 153 12.01 -16.36 -4.72
N ARG A 154 12.47 -15.41 -5.55
CA ARG A 154 11.60 -14.72 -6.55
C ARG A 154 11.05 -15.70 -7.57
N SER A 155 11.90 -16.53 -8.15
CA SER A 155 11.50 -17.51 -9.17
C SER A 155 10.47 -18.49 -8.60
N ARG A 156 10.71 -19.03 -7.40
CA ARG A 156 9.77 -19.93 -6.71
C ARG A 156 8.44 -19.26 -6.39
N ALA A 157 8.47 -18.05 -5.82
CA ALA A 157 7.26 -17.29 -5.51
C ALA A 157 6.47 -16.94 -6.78
N GLN A 158 7.15 -16.58 -7.88
CA GLN A 158 6.52 -16.31 -9.17
C GLN A 158 5.87 -17.57 -9.74
N ALA A 159 6.54 -18.72 -9.68
CA ALA A 159 6.02 -19.99 -10.16
C ALA A 159 4.74 -20.40 -9.42
N VAL A 160 4.68 -20.18 -8.10
CA VAL A 160 3.49 -20.46 -7.28
C VAL A 160 2.35 -19.49 -7.62
N LYS A 161 2.60 -18.17 -7.63
CA LYS A 161 1.53 -17.18 -7.84
C LYS A 161 0.97 -17.17 -9.27
N SER A 162 1.66 -17.78 -10.23
CA SER A 162 1.26 -17.85 -11.65
C SER A 162 0.39 -19.06 -11.97
N ARG A 163 -0.18 -19.72 -10.95
CA ARG A 163 -1.03 -20.91 -11.09
C ARG A 163 -2.28 -20.75 -10.22
N PRO A 164 -3.36 -21.53 -10.50
CA PRO A 164 -4.48 -21.64 -9.57
C PRO A 164 -4.03 -22.03 -8.15
N PRO A 165 -4.68 -21.51 -7.10
CA PRO A 165 -5.86 -20.65 -7.16
C PRO A 165 -5.56 -19.15 -7.40
N PHE A 166 -4.29 -18.73 -7.35
CA PHE A 166 -3.91 -17.31 -7.40
C PHE A 166 -4.24 -16.60 -8.71
N THR A 167 -4.29 -17.32 -9.83
CA THR A 167 -4.66 -16.76 -11.14
C THR A 167 -6.18 -16.59 -11.32
N GLU A 168 -6.98 -17.18 -10.44
CA GLU A 168 -8.45 -17.18 -10.50
C GLU A 168 -9.09 -16.18 -9.53
N ALA A 169 -8.38 -15.84 -8.44
CA ALA A 169 -8.85 -14.85 -7.48
C ALA A 169 -8.83 -13.42 -8.06
N VAL A 170 -9.75 -12.59 -7.56
CA VAL A 170 -9.84 -11.17 -7.92
C VAL A 170 -8.73 -10.38 -7.23
N ILE A 171 -8.48 -10.67 -5.94
CA ILE A 171 -7.32 -10.11 -5.23
C ILE A 171 -6.05 -10.77 -5.75
N GLN A 172 -5.08 -9.92 -6.11
CA GLN A 172 -3.79 -10.36 -6.59
C GLN A 172 -2.75 -10.33 -5.47
N VAL A 173 -1.95 -11.40 -5.37
CA VAL A 173 -0.81 -11.46 -4.47
C VAL A 173 0.46 -10.90 -5.11
N ASN A 174 1.18 -10.10 -4.34
CA ASN A 174 2.36 -9.33 -4.74
C ASN A 174 3.54 -9.64 -3.79
N PRO A 175 4.26 -10.75 -4.01
CA PRO A 175 5.51 -11.01 -3.28
C PRO A 175 6.48 -9.85 -3.44
N LYS A 176 6.96 -9.28 -2.33
CA LYS A 176 8.06 -8.30 -2.31
C LYS A 176 9.29 -8.95 -1.69
N ILE A 177 10.26 -9.26 -2.55
CA ILE A 177 11.52 -9.93 -2.21
C ILE A 177 12.66 -9.06 -2.71
N ASP A 178 13.33 -8.37 -1.80
CA ASP A 178 14.54 -7.59 -2.03
C ASP A 178 15.54 -7.81 -0.87
N SER A 179 16.68 -7.13 -0.91
CA SER A 179 17.73 -7.27 0.11
C SER A 179 17.27 -6.86 1.51
N SER A 180 16.21 -6.06 1.62
CA SER A 180 15.69 -5.50 2.86
C SER A 180 14.31 -6.04 3.25
N GLN A 181 13.53 -6.56 2.30
CA GLN A 181 12.13 -6.94 2.49
C GLN A 181 11.81 -8.31 1.91
N ARG A 182 11.13 -9.12 2.72
CA ARG A 182 10.51 -10.40 2.33
C ARG A 182 9.10 -10.44 2.90
N ARG A 183 8.12 -9.99 2.13
CA ARG A 183 6.71 -9.89 2.56
C ARG A 183 5.75 -10.26 1.44
N LEU A 184 4.63 -10.86 1.80
CA LEU A 184 3.52 -11.13 0.90
C LEU A 184 2.51 -9.98 0.97
N GLN A 185 2.47 -9.14 -0.06
CA GLN A 185 1.47 -8.07 -0.17
C GLN A 185 0.32 -8.48 -1.08
N CYS A 186 -0.75 -7.71 -1.13
CA CYS A 186 -1.84 -7.90 -2.09
C CYS A 186 -2.36 -6.58 -2.68
N SER A 187 -3.11 -6.67 -3.77
CA SER A 187 -3.76 -5.54 -4.43
C SER A 187 -5.07 -5.95 -5.09
N LEU A 188 -5.94 -4.96 -5.31
CA LEU A 188 -7.15 -5.07 -6.11
C LEU A 188 -6.96 -4.27 -7.41
N ARG A 189 -7.29 -4.84 -8.58
CA ARG A 189 -7.19 -4.09 -9.85
C ARG A 189 -8.18 -2.94 -9.88
N PHE A 190 -7.85 -1.90 -10.64
CA PHE A 190 -8.69 -0.71 -10.78
C PHE A 190 -10.10 -1.06 -11.23
N ASP A 191 -10.24 -1.81 -12.33
CA ASP A 191 -11.55 -2.20 -12.85
C ASP A 191 -12.32 -3.11 -11.88
N ASP A 192 -11.61 -4.01 -11.19
CA ASP A 192 -12.23 -4.91 -10.21
C ASP A 192 -12.73 -4.17 -8.97
N PHE A 193 -12.09 -3.07 -8.57
CA PHE A 193 -12.59 -2.20 -7.52
C PHE A 193 -13.98 -1.64 -7.88
N PHE A 194 -14.14 -1.07 -9.07
CA PHE A 194 -15.44 -0.53 -9.50
C PHE A 194 -16.44 -1.65 -9.78
N LYS A 195 -16.02 -2.76 -10.37
CA LYS A 195 -16.89 -3.90 -10.66
C LYS A 195 -17.46 -4.56 -9.40
N HIS A 196 -16.64 -4.74 -8.36
CA HIS A 196 -17.02 -5.56 -7.21
C HIS A 196 -17.34 -4.77 -5.94
N LEU A 197 -16.69 -3.62 -5.73
CA LEU A 197 -16.86 -2.82 -4.50
C LEU A 197 -17.65 -1.53 -4.72
N ALA A 198 -17.57 -0.94 -5.91
CA ALA A 198 -18.27 0.32 -6.24
C ALA A 198 -19.07 0.25 -7.56
N PRO A 199 -19.96 -0.74 -7.77
CA PRO A 199 -20.59 -0.98 -9.09
C PRO A 199 -21.53 0.13 -9.57
N GLN A 200 -21.96 1.00 -8.65
CA GLN A 200 -22.80 2.16 -8.97
C GLN A 200 -21.98 3.44 -9.18
N ALA A 201 -20.67 3.39 -8.93
CA ALA A 201 -19.79 4.53 -9.12
C ALA A 201 -19.15 4.50 -10.51
N SER A 202 -18.94 5.69 -11.09
CA SER A 202 -18.13 5.83 -12.30
C SER A 202 -16.65 5.76 -11.97
N SER A 203 -15.90 5.00 -12.77
CA SER A 203 -14.44 5.00 -12.74
C SER A 203 -13.82 6.22 -13.40
N ALA A 204 -14.58 7.01 -14.15
CA ALA A 204 -14.09 8.20 -14.83
C ALA A 204 -13.59 9.28 -13.84
N PRO A 205 -12.67 10.16 -14.26
CA PRO A 205 -12.31 11.33 -13.49
C PRO A 205 -13.54 12.20 -13.15
N GLN A 206 -13.57 12.71 -11.92
CA GLN A 206 -14.55 13.62 -11.36
C GLN A 206 -13.95 15.03 -11.33
N ALA A 207 -14.74 16.04 -11.68
CA ALA A 207 -14.29 17.43 -11.66
C ALA A 207 -13.98 17.93 -10.23
N LEU A 208 -14.75 17.46 -9.25
CA LEU A 208 -14.57 17.78 -7.83
C LEU A 208 -14.79 16.52 -6.99
N PRO A 209 -13.75 15.68 -6.83
CA PRO A 209 -13.86 14.48 -6.00
C PRO A 209 -14.16 14.84 -4.54
N GLN A 210 -15.04 14.08 -3.89
CA GLN A 210 -15.50 14.35 -2.53
C GLN A 210 -15.53 13.08 -1.68
N VAL A 211 -15.29 13.24 -0.38
CA VAL A 211 -15.58 12.22 0.64
C VAL A 211 -16.64 12.80 1.57
N PHE A 212 -17.75 12.10 1.74
CA PHE A 212 -18.87 12.53 2.60
C PHE A 212 -19.33 13.98 2.35
N GLY A 213 -19.34 14.40 1.07
CA GLY A 213 -19.75 15.75 0.66
C GLY A 213 -18.67 16.83 0.81
N VAL A 214 -17.49 16.51 1.35
CA VAL A 214 -16.37 17.45 1.47
C VAL A 214 -15.39 17.25 0.31
N PRO A 215 -15.08 18.29 -0.47
CA PRO A 215 -14.08 18.21 -1.54
C PRO A 215 -12.71 17.80 -1.02
N VAL A 216 -12.07 16.91 -1.77
CA VAL A 216 -10.69 16.50 -1.49
C VAL A 216 -9.74 17.63 -1.95
N PRO A 217 -8.67 17.96 -1.19
CA PRO A 217 -7.76 19.05 -1.54
C PRO A 217 -7.26 18.96 -2.99
N ALA A 218 -7.30 20.08 -3.72
CA ALA A 218 -7.08 20.09 -5.17
C ALA A 218 -5.68 19.62 -5.59
N ALA A 219 -4.66 19.91 -4.78
CA ALA A 219 -3.28 19.52 -5.05
C ALA A 219 -2.52 19.26 -3.74
N PHE A 220 -1.48 18.42 -3.84
CA PHE A 220 -0.45 18.27 -2.83
C PHE A 220 0.90 18.34 -3.53
N GLU A 221 1.82 19.09 -2.95
CA GLU A 221 3.17 19.18 -3.46
C GLU A 221 3.86 17.81 -3.36
N SER A 222 4.36 17.35 -4.51
CA SER A 222 5.21 16.17 -4.61
C SER A 222 6.63 16.61 -4.99
N SER A 223 7.64 16.08 -4.30
CA SER A 223 9.01 16.28 -4.76
C SER A 223 9.18 15.67 -6.17
N PRO A 224 10.00 16.26 -7.05
CA PRO A 224 10.16 15.79 -8.42
C PRO A 224 10.75 14.37 -8.48
N ARG A 225 10.14 13.49 -9.28
CA ARG A 225 10.70 12.17 -9.56
C ARG A 225 12.01 12.32 -10.33
N LYS A 226 13.14 11.83 -9.77
CA LYS A 226 14.35 11.58 -10.57
C LYS A 226 14.09 10.39 -11.49
N LEU A 227 13.72 10.65 -12.74
CA LEU A 227 13.74 9.63 -13.79
C LEU A 227 15.22 9.33 -14.07
N GLY A 228 15.66 8.10 -13.77
CA GLY A 228 16.95 7.62 -14.29
C GLY A 228 16.91 7.61 -15.82
N PRO A 229 18.07 7.76 -16.50
CA PRO A 229 18.12 7.66 -17.96
C PRO A 229 17.65 6.27 -18.42
N PRO A 230 17.12 6.18 -19.66
CA PRO A 230 16.63 4.93 -20.24
C PRO A 230 17.70 3.83 -20.31
#